data_AF-A0A7W0YVE9-F1
#
_entry.id   AF-A0A7W0YVE9-F1
#
_cell.length_a   1.000
_cell.length_b   1.000
_cell.length_c   1.000
_cell.angle_alpha   90.00
_cell.angle_beta   90.00
_cell.angle_gamma   90.00
#
_symmetry.space_group_name_H-M   'P 1'
#
loop_
_entity.id
_entity.type
_entity.pdbx_description
1 polymer ?
#
loop_
_entity_poly.entity_id
_entity_poly.type
_entity_poly.pdbx_seq_one_letter_code
_entity_poly.pdbx_strand_id
1 'polypeptide(L)' 'MSASAPQPRVVVVGSVNVDMVVHAERLPGPGETVAGGRLERTGGGKGAN' A
#
# COMPACT_ATOMS: atom_id res chain seq x y z
N MET A 1 0.91 39.30 -1.77
CA MET A 1 1.79 38.50 -2.66
C MET A 1 1.90 37.12 -2.03
N SER A 2 1.30 36.09 -2.64
CA SER A 2 1.46 34.71 -2.16
C SER A 2 2.83 34.22 -2.59
N ALA A 3 3.64 33.75 -1.64
CA ALA A 3 4.93 33.16 -1.98
C ALA A 3 4.69 31.87 -2.79
N SER A 4 5.31 31.77 -3.96
CA SER A 4 5.29 30.53 -4.75
C SER A 4 5.89 29.41 -3.92
N ALA A 5 5.18 28.27 -3.82
CA ALA A 5 5.76 27.08 -3.23
C ALA A 5 7.03 26.67 -4.00
N PRO A 6 8.03 26.09 -3.32
CA PRO A 6 9.24 25.61 -3.98
C PRO A 6 8.88 24.54 -5.02
N GLN A 7 9.46 24.66 -6.21
CA GLN A 7 9.25 23.71 -7.30
C GLN A 7 9.95 22.38 -6.97
N PRO A 8 9.28 21.23 -7.14
CA PRO A 8 9.88 19.93 -6.86
C PRO A 8 11.01 19.64 -7.86
N ARG A 9 12.13 19.08 -7.36
CA ARG A 9 13.28 18.69 -8.21
C ARG A 9 12.98 17.45 -9.06
N VAL A 10 12.05 16.62 -8.61
CA VAL A 10 11.62 15.38 -9.26
C VAL A 10 10.11 15.27 -9.13
N VAL A 11 9.45 14.89 -10.21
CA VAL A 11 8.02 14.56 -10.23
C VAL A 11 7.89 13.11 -10.62
N VAL A 12 7.22 12.31 -9.78
CA VAL A 12 6.91 10.92 -10.06
C VAL A 12 5.43 10.82 -10.45
N VAL A 13 5.17 10.32 -11.65
CA VAL A 13 3.83 9.95 -12.12
C VAL A 13 3.77 8.44 -12.12
N GLY A 14 3.07 7.87 -11.14
CA GLY A 14 3.04 6.42 -10.98
C GLY A 14 1.95 5.96 -10.01
N SER A 15 1.93 4.66 -9.75
CA SER A 15 0.91 4.05 -8.90
C SER A 15 1.15 4.31 -7.41
N VAL A 16 0.05 4.51 -6.70
CA VAL A 16 -0.03 4.56 -5.24
C VAL A 16 -1.08 3.55 -4.79
N ASN A 17 -0.74 2.72 -3.82
CA ASN A 17 -1.61 1.68 -3.30
C ASN A 17 -1.65 1.72 -1.77
N VAL A 18 -2.69 1.11 -1.21
CA VAL A 18 -2.69 0.65 0.18
C VAL A 18 -2.50 -0.86 0.13
N ASP A 19 -1.38 -1.32 0.66
CA ASP A 19 -1.10 -2.74 0.75
C ASP A 19 -1.84 -3.29 1.98
N MET A 20 -2.72 -4.26 1.76
CA MET A 20 -3.48 -4.94 2.80
C MET A 20 -2.90 -6.34 2.98
N VAL A 21 -2.14 -6.54 4.06
CA VAL A 21 -1.44 -7.80 4.33
C VAL A 21 -2.19 -8.54 5.43
N VAL A 22 -2.64 -9.75 5.13
CA VAL A 22 -3.26 -10.65 6.12
C VAL A 22 -2.25 -11.72 6.50
N HIS A 23 -1.81 -11.69 7.75
CA HIS A 23 -0.97 -12.74 8.33
C HIS A 23 -1.86 -13.89 8.82
N ALA A 24 -1.65 -15.07 8.25
CA ALA A 24 -2.32 -16.32 8.62
C ALA A 24 -1.28 -17.43 8.82
N GLU A 25 -1.61 -18.47 9.58
CA GLU A 25 -0.69 -19.59 9.86
C GLU A 25 -0.27 -20.34 8.59
N ARG A 26 -1.15 -20.35 7.57
CA ARG A 26 -0.91 -20.95 6.25
C ARG A 26 -1.80 -20.31 5.19
N LEU A 27 -1.53 -20.61 3.92
CA LEU A 27 -2.40 -20.23 2.81
C LEU A 27 -3.69 -21.07 2.80
N PRO A 28 -4.83 -20.46 2.42
CA PRO A 28 -6.10 -21.18 2.31
C PRO A 28 -6.08 -22.19 1.15
N GLY A 29 -6.78 -23.32 1.33
CA GLY A 29 -7.09 -24.24 0.23
C GLY A 29 -8.27 -23.76 -0.64
N PRO A 30 -8.52 -24.40 -1.79
CA PRO A 30 -9.68 -24.07 -2.63
C PRO A 30 -11.01 -24.21 -1.87
N GLY A 31 -11.80 -23.14 -1.85
CA GLY A 31 -13.11 -23.11 -1.18
C GLY A 31 -13.06 -22.98 0.34
N GLU A 32 -11.87 -22.89 0.94
CA GLU A 32 -11.72 -22.74 2.39
C GLU A 32 -11.83 -21.28 2.83
N THR A 33 -12.54 -21.05 3.93
CA THR A 33 -12.49 -19.79 4.69
C THR A 33 -11.58 -19.97 5.89
N VAL A 34 -10.44 -19.26 5.93
CA VAL A 34 -9.56 -19.21 7.10
C VAL A 34 -9.94 -18.00 7.96
N ALA A 35 -10.41 -18.27 9.17
CA ALA A 35 -10.75 -17.24 10.15
C ALA A 35 -9.62 -17.09 11.18
N GLY A 36 -9.54 -15.91 11.79
CA GLY A 36 -8.39 -15.56 12.63
C GLY A 36 -7.17 -15.20 11.78
N GLY A 37 -6.30 -14.36 12.34
CA GLY A 37 -5.20 -13.73 11.63
C GLY A 37 -5.10 -12.25 11.97
N ARG A 38 -4.04 -11.60 11.49
CA ARG A 38 -3.77 -10.18 11.75
C ARG A 38 -3.71 -9.41 10.46
N LEU A 39 -4.55 -8.37 10.35
CA LEU A 39 -4.51 -7.43 9.24
C LEU A 39 -3.50 -6.32 9.52
N GLU A 40 -2.60 -6.10 8.58
CA GLU A 40 -1.74 -4.91 8.51
C GLU A 40 -2.11 -4.08 7.28
N ARG A 41 -1.98 -2.77 7.41
CA ARG A 41 -2.17 -1.82 6.31
C ARG A 41 -0.91 -0.96 6.21
N THR A 42 -0.31 -0.92 5.03
CA THR A 42 0.89 -0.11 4.75
C THR A 42 0.70 0.69 3.47
N GLY A 43 1.44 1.79 3.33
CA GLY A 43 1.55 2.47 2.04
C GLY A 43 2.37 1.63 1.06
N GLY A 44 1.99 1.66 -0.21
CA GLY A 44 2.70 0.95 -1.27
C GLY A 44 2.46 1.57 -2.65
N GLY A 45 2.79 0.81 -3.68
CA GLY A 45 2.76 1.26 -5.07
C GLY A 45 4.14 1.67 -5.57
N LYS A 46 4.48 1.27 -6.80
CA LYS A 46 5.82 1.49 -7.35
C LYS A 46 6.15 2.97 -7.59
N GLY A 47 5.13 3.81 -7.77
CA GLY A 47 5.33 5.25 -7.91
C GLY A 47 5.46 5.97 -6.58
N ALA A 48 4.91 5.40 -5.51
CA ALA A 48 4.96 5.98 -4.17
C ALA A 48 6.19 5.55 -3.35
N ASN A 49 6.74 4.35 -3.62
CA ASN A 49 7.96 3.82 -3.00
C ASN A 49 9.23 4.33 -3.70
#